data_AF-A0A1S3QU73-F1
#
_entry.id   AF-A0A1S3QU73-F1
#
_cell.length_a   1.000
_cell.length_b   1.000
_cell.length_c   1.000
_cell.angle_alpha   90.00
_cell.angle_beta   90.00
_cell.angle_gamma   90.00
#
_symmetry.space_group_name_H-M   'P 1'
#
loop_
_entity.id
_entity.type
_entity.pdbx_description
1 polymer ?
#
loop_
_entity_poly.entity_id
_entity_poly.type
_entity_poly.pdbx_seq_one_letter_code
_entity_poly.pdbx_strand_id
1 'polypeptide(L)'
;VNCTDPGIPANSIRESKIEHGNFTLGSVVFYTCNPGYYLFGSSALTCQPIGHWDKPLPECLEEDCGNPGSPPYGTMVGEKFSFGSTVQYSCSGDRELIGESSLTCQINGHWSGPIPHCS
;
A
#
# COMPACT_ATOMS: atom_id res chain seq x y z
N VAL A 1 -32.15 15.88 -3.11
CA VAL A 1 -31.14 15.49 -4.12
C VAL A 1 -30.32 14.38 -3.50
N ASN A 2 -30.17 13.26 -4.21
CA ASN A 2 -29.52 12.06 -3.70
C ASN A 2 -28.35 11.70 -4.61
N CYS A 3 -27.20 11.36 -4.01
CA CYS A 3 -26.06 10.84 -4.73
C CYS A 3 -26.21 9.34 -4.98
N THR A 4 -25.62 8.87 -6.07
CA THR A 4 -25.51 7.44 -6.37
C THR A 4 -24.52 6.77 -5.43
N ASP A 5 -24.65 5.45 -5.27
CA ASP A 5 -23.65 4.69 -4.51
C ASP A 5 -22.27 4.85 -5.18
N PRO A 6 -21.27 5.40 -4.47
CA PRO A 6 -19.92 5.53 -4.99
C PRO A 6 -19.24 4.16 -5.15
N GLY A 7 -19.76 3.10 -4.53
CA GLY A 7 -19.15 1.77 -4.55
C GLY A 7 -18.03 1.62 -3.51
N ILE A 8 -17.23 0.57 -3.67
CA ILE A 8 -16.10 0.26 -2.79
C ILE A 8 -14.89 -0.06 -3.70
N PRO A 9 -13.84 0.78 -3.69
CA PRO A 9 -12.60 0.51 -4.41
C PRO A 9 -11.95 -0.82 -4.00
N ALA A 10 -11.17 -1.42 -4.90
CA ALA A 10 -10.40 -2.62 -4.58
C ALA A 10 -9.45 -2.37 -3.39
N ASN A 11 -9.26 -3.39 -2.56
CA ASN A 11 -8.41 -3.32 -1.36
C ASN A 11 -8.76 -2.20 -0.37
N SER A 12 -10.03 -1.74 -0.36
CA SER A 12 -10.53 -0.71 0.54
C SER A 12 -11.71 -1.20 1.37
N ILE A 13 -11.95 -0.50 2.47
CA ILE A 13 -13.07 -0.67 3.39
C ILE A 13 -13.80 0.67 3.45
N ARG A 14 -15.11 0.64 3.24
CA ARG A 14 -15.97 1.82 3.36
C ARG A 14 -16.51 1.94 4.77
N GLU A 15 -16.08 2.94 5.51
CA GLU A 15 -16.52 3.24 6.88
C GLU A 15 -17.74 4.18 6.86
N SER A 16 -18.86 3.70 6.32
CA SER A 16 -20.12 4.43 6.32
C SER A 16 -21.20 3.71 7.13
N LYS A 17 -21.92 4.44 7.99
CA LYS A 17 -23.12 3.92 8.69
C LYS A 17 -24.31 3.62 7.77
N ILE A 18 -24.21 4.01 6.50
CA ILE A 18 -25.27 3.86 5.50
C ILE A 18 -24.89 2.65 4.64
N GLU A 19 -25.26 1.45 5.12
CA GLU A 19 -24.93 0.20 4.43
C GLU A 19 -25.80 0.02 3.17
N HIS A 20 -27.09 0.40 3.25
CA HIS A 20 -28.04 0.45 2.15
C HIS A 20 -28.96 1.67 2.37
N GLY A 21 -28.87 2.68 1.50
CA GLY A 21 -29.72 3.87 1.66
C GLY A 21 -29.47 4.96 0.63
N ASN A 22 -30.41 5.91 0.58
CA ASN A 22 -30.25 7.12 -0.21
C ASN A 22 -29.15 7.99 0.41
N PHE A 23 -28.06 8.21 -0.32
CA PHE A 23 -27.05 9.20 0.05
C PHE A 23 -27.64 10.59 -0.15
N THR A 24 -28.20 11.18 0.90
CA THR A 24 -28.78 12.52 0.85
C THR A 24 -27.70 13.59 0.82
N LEU A 25 -28.07 14.81 0.41
CA LEU A 25 -27.22 15.98 0.53
C LEU A 25 -26.53 16.04 1.92
N GLY A 26 -25.20 16.17 1.92
CA GLY A 26 -24.39 16.26 3.14
C GLY A 26 -23.99 14.91 3.74
N SER A 27 -24.43 13.78 3.17
CA SER A 27 -23.90 12.47 3.55
C SER A 27 -22.41 12.39 3.27
N VAL A 28 -21.64 11.88 4.23
CA VAL A 28 -20.20 11.68 4.13
C VAL A 28 -19.89 10.19 4.20
N VAL A 29 -19.02 9.74 3.30
CA VAL A 29 -18.53 8.37 3.21
C VAL A 29 -17.03 8.39 3.38
N PHE A 30 -16.52 7.55 4.28
CA PHE A 30 -15.10 7.41 4.54
C PHE A 30 -14.56 6.11 3.94
N TYR A 31 -13.32 6.15 3.48
CA TYR A 31 -12.59 5.00 2.96
C TYR A 31 -11.27 4.83 3.71
N THR A 32 -10.98 3.59 4.04
CA THR A 32 -9.70 3.14 4.58
C THR A 32 -9.18 1.99 3.72
N CYS A 33 -7.86 1.84 3.62
CA CYS A 33 -7.27 0.75 2.85
C CYS A 33 -7.00 -0.48 3.73
N ASN A 34 -7.02 -1.65 3.10
CA ASN A 34 -6.59 -2.89 3.75
C ASN A 34 -5.11 -2.78 4.16
N PRO A 35 -4.68 -3.54 5.19
CA PRO A 35 -3.27 -3.61 5.59
C PRO A 35 -2.35 -3.92 4.40
N GLY A 36 -1.26 -3.17 4.26
CA GLY A 36 -0.32 -3.29 3.14
C GLY A 36 -0.64 -2.41 1.93
N TYR A 37 -1.65 -1.55 2.04
CA TYR A 37 -2.01 -0.56 1.03
C TYR A 37 -2.14 0.83 1.65
N TYR A 38 -1.71 1.87 0.93
CA TYR A 38 -1.96 3.26 1.29
C TYR A 38 -3.07 3.86 0.43
N LEU A 39 -3.77 4.85 1.00
CA LEU A 39 -4.85 5.54 0.32
C LEU A 39 -4.31 6.67 -0.56
N PHE A 40 -4.51 6.54 -1.87
CA PHE A 40 -4.24 7.57 -2.85
C PHE A 40 -5.52 8.33 -3.19
N GLY A 41 -5.50 9.65 -3.00
CA GLY A 41 -6.67 10.52 -3.20
C GLY A 41 -7.34 10.94 -1.88
N SER A 42 -8.67 11.09 -1.90
CA SER A 42 -9.42 11.58 -0.73
C SER A 42 -10.05 10.45 0.07
N SER A 43 -9.74 10.40 1.37
CA SER A 43 -10.32 9.43 2.30
C SER A 43 -11.80 9.67 2.62
N ALA A 44 -12.36 10.81 2.20
CA ALA A 44 -13.75 11.16 2.44
C ALA A 44 -14.40 11.79 1.21
N LEU A 45 -15.62 11.31 0.91
CA LEU A 45 -16.52 11.83 -0.12
C LEU A 45 -17.76 12.45 0.53
N THR A 46 -18.18 13.62 0.06
CA THR A 46 -19.38 14.32 0.52
C THR A 46 -20.39 14.49 -0.61
N CYS A 47 -21.64 14.11 -0.36
CA CYS A 47 -22.72 14.27 -1.33
C CYS A 47 -23.11 15.74 -1.47
N GLN A 48 -22.99 16.29 -2.67
CA GLN A 48 -23.24 17.70 -2.97
C GLN A 48 -24.69 17.99 -3.38
N PRO A 49 -25.14 19.27 -3.37
CA PRO A 49 -26.51 19.66 -3.75
C PRO A 49 -26.88 19.32 -5.20
N ILE A 50 -25.88 19.10 -6.05
CA ILE A 50 -26.05 18.71 -7.45
C ILE A 50 -26.28 17.19 -7.63
N GLY A 51 -26.21 16.39 -6.57
CA GLY A 51 -26.42 14.93 -6.62
C GLY A 51 -25.19 14.15 -7.06
N HIS A 52 -24.01 14.79 -6.97
CA HIS A 52 -22.72 14.18 -7.22
C HIS A 52 -21.85 14.22 -5.97
N TRP A 53 -20.87 13.33 -5.91
CA TRP A 53 -19.82 13.36 -4.91
C TRP A 53 -18.87 14.52 -5.19
N ASP A 54 -18.38 15.17 -4.14
CA ASP A 54 -17.45 16.30 -4.23
C ASP A 54 -16.09 15.93 -4.85
N LYS A 55 -15.73 14.64 -4.80
CA LYS A 55 -14.44 14.11 -5.22
C LYS A 55 -14.60 12.72 -5.86
N PRO A 56 -13.63 12.27 -6.67
CA PRO A 56 -13.63 10.90 -7.18
C PRO A 56 -13.31 9.89 -6.07
N LEU A 57 -13.65 8.63 -6.31
CA LEU A 57 -13.25 7.51 -5.45
C LEU A 57 -11.73 7.47 -5.25
N PRO A 58 -11.26 7.18 -4.02
CA PRO A 58 -9.84 6.94 -3.79
C PRO A 58 -9.41 5.59 -4.36
N GLU A 59 -8.10 5.42 -4.51
CA GLU A 59 -7.47 4.16 -4.88
C GLU A 59 -6.59 3.67 -3.73
N CYS A 60 -6.59 2.37 -3.46
CA CYS A 60 -5.66 1.76 -2.51
C CYS A 60 -4.51 1.12 -3.29
N LEU A 61 -3.32 1.68 -3.14
CA LEU A 61 -2.11 1.24 -3.82
C LEU A 61 -1.24 0.43 -2.86
N GLU A 62 -0.57 -0.61 -3.36
CA GLU A 62 0.32 -1.44 -2.53
C GLU A 62 1.44 -0.58 -1.94
N GLU A 63 1.74 -0.79 -0.67
CA GLU A 63 2.94 -0.22 -0.04
C GLU A 63 4.17 -0.78 -0.74
N ASP A 64 5.05 0.11 -1.21
CA ASP A 64 6.28 -0.24 -1.91
C ASP A 64 7.48 0.21 -1.08
N CYS A 65 8.32 -0.75 -0.69
CA CYS A 65 9.56 -0.48 0.05
C CYS A 65 10.68 0.05 -0.85
N GLY A 66 10.48 0.02 -2.17
CA GLY A 66 11.48 0.33 -3.18
C GLY A 66 12.58 -0.72 -3.26
N ASN A 67 13.35 -0.69 -4.34
CA ASN A 67 14.49 -1.59 -4.50
C ASN A 67 15.56 -1.28 -3.44
N PRO A 68 15.89 -2.21 -2.53
CA PRO A 68 16.89 -1.96 -1.48
C PRO A 68 18.31 -1.87 -2.05
N GLY A 69 18.55 -2.38 -3.27
CA GLY A 69 19.86 -2.40 -3.89
C GLY A 69 20.66 -3.66 -3.54
N SER A 70 21.83 -3.82 -4.15
CA SER A 70 22.73 -4.96 -3.91
C SER A 70 24.01 -4.49 -3.19
N PRO A 71 24.52 -5.26 -2.22
CA PRO A 71 25.77 -4.92 -1.55
C PRO A 71 26.98 -5.12 -2.48
N PRO A 72 28.11 -4.43 -2.23
CA PRO A 72 29.36 -4.67 -2.95
C PRO A 72 29.77 -6.14 -2.86
N TYR A 73 30.17 -6.72 -3.99
CA TYR A 73 30.52 -8.14 -4.11
C TYR A 73 29.40 -9.12 -3.74
N GLY A 74 28.16 -8.65 -3.65
CA GLY A 74 26.97 -9.48 -3.47
C GLY A 74 25.94 -9.25 -4.56
N THR A 75 24.96 -10.15 -4.61
CA THR A 75 23.82 -10.10 -5.51
C THR A 75 22.53 -10.17 -4.71
N MET A 76 21.52 -9.45 -5.18
CA MET A 76 20.16 -9.49 -4.66
C MET A 76 19.25 -10.22 -5.66
N VAL A 77 18.43 -11.14 -5.15
CA VAL A 77 17.40 -11.84 -5.92
C VAL A 77 16.02 -11.44 -5.39
N GLY A 78 15.20 -10.89 -6.29
CA GLY A 78 13.81 -10.51 -6.02
C GLY A 78 13.30 -9.52 -7.08
N GLU A 79 12.09 -9.77 -7.58
CA GLU A 79 11.48 -8.99 -8.68
C GLU A 79 10.42 -7.98 -8.21
N LYS A 80 9.92 -8.16 -6.98
CA LYS A 80 8.90 -7.31 -6.37
C LYS A 80 9.41 -6.72 -5.07
N PHE A 81 9.03 -5.48 -4.82
CA PHE A 81 9.44 -4.70 -3.66
C PHE A 81 8.25 -4.20 -2.83
N SER A 82 7.04 -4.68 -3.14
CA SER A 82 5.82 -4.34 -2.42
C SER A 82 5.64 -5.16 -1.14
N PHE A 83 4.72 -4.72 -0.28
CA PHE A 83 4.43 -5.31 1.02
C PHE A 83 4.36 -6.85 1.00
N GLY A 84 5.08 -7.49 1.92
CA GLY A 84 5.18 -8.94 2.03
C GLY A 84 6.15 -9.60 1.05
N SER A 85 6.70 -8.87 0.07
CA SER A 85 7.76 -9.37 -0.80
C SER A 85 9.06 -9.55 -0.03
N THR A 86 9.82 -10.57 -0.37
CA THR A 86 11.13 -10.87 0.23
C THR A 86 12.21 -10.87 -0.85
N VAL A 87 13.32 -10.19 -0.57
CA VAL A 87 14.55 -10.27 -1.36
C VAL A 87 15.57 -11.13 -0.65
N GLN A 88 16.37 -11.88 -1.40
CA GLN A 88 17.48 -12.69 -0.88
C GLN A 88 18.81 -12.16 -1.35
N TYR A 89 19.82 -12.24 -0.49
CA TYR A 89 21.17 -11.80 -0.76
C TYR A 89 22.14 -12.97 -0.76
N SER A 90 23.13 -12.91 -1.66
CA SER A 90 24.24 -13.85 -1.69
C SER A 90 25.54 -13.14 -2.04
N CYS A 91 26.67 -13.62 -1.50
CA CYS A 91 27.98 -13.07 -1.78
C CYS A 91 28.66 -13.83 -2.94
N SER A 92 29.47 -13.12 -3.71
CA SER A 92 30.21 -13.68 -4.85
C SER A 92 31.52 -14.32 -4.38
N GLY A 93 31.88 -15.46 -4.96
CA GLY A 93 33.09 -16.21 -4.61
C GLY A 93 32.99 -16.87 -3.24
N ASP A 94 34.10 -16.90 -2.51
CA ASP A 94 34.21 -17.55 -1.20
C ASP A 94 33.91 -16.59 -0.02
N ARG A 95 33.27 -15.46 -0.31
CA ARG A 95 32.95 -14.41 0.66
C ARG A 95 31.78 -14.82 1.55
N GLU A 96 31.85 -14.46 2.82
CA GLU A 96 30.76 -14.72 3.76
C GLU A 96 29.78 -13.55 3.81
N LEU A 97 28.49 -13.87 3.87
CA LEU A 97 27.43 -12.89 4.06
C LEU A 97 27.29 -12.58 5.55
N ILE A 98 27.47 -11.32 5.91
CA ILE A 98 27.36 -10.79 7.27
C ILE A 98 26.05 -10.01 7.38
N GLY A 99 25.13 -10.52 8.20
CA GLY A 99 23.80 -9.94 8.43
C GLY A 99 22.68 -10.90 8.03
N GLU A 100 21.48 -10.36 7.83
CA GLU A 100 20.33 -11.14 7.36
C GLU A 100 20.47 -11.47 5.87
N SER A 101 20.34 -12.75 5.53
CA SER A 101 20.40 -13.21 4.14
C SER A 101 19.13 -12.87 3.34
N SER A 102 18.08 -12.41 4.02
CA SER A 102 16.82 -12.01 3.39
C SER A 102 16.20 -10.81 4.07
N LEU A 103 15.64 -9.90 3.29
CA LEU A 103 14.85 -8.77 3.79
C LEU A 103 13.42 -8.86 3.27
N THR A 104 12.45 -8.53 4.12
CA THR A 104 11.02 -8.54 3.77
C THR A 104 10.44 -7.14 3.87
N CYS A 105 9.66 -6.74 2.86
CA CYS A 105 8.99 -5.44 2.85
C CYS A 105 7.85 -5.43 3.87
N GLN A 106 7.95 -4.52 4.85
CA GLN A 106 7.01 -4.42 5.97
C GLN A 106 5.86 -3.46 5.65
N ILE A 107 4.82 -3.50 6.48
CA ILE A 107 3.59 -2.71 6.30
C ILE A 107 3.82 -1.20 6.41
N ASN A 108 4.95 -0.77 6.97
CA ASN A 108 5.33 0.63 7.09
C ASN A 108 6.06 1.17 5.85
N GLY A 109 6.14 0.39 4.77
CA GLY A 109 6.88 0.76 3.55
C GLY A 109 8.40 0.69 3.72
N HIS A 110 8.92 -0.02 4.74
CA HIS A 110 10.35 -0.22 4.94
C HIS A 110 10.75 -1.70 4.94
N TRP A 111 11.99 -1.97 4.54
CA TRP A 111 12.57 -3.31 4.65
C TRP A 111 12.79 -3.70 6.11
N SER A 112 12.66 -5.01 6.40
CA SER A 112 12.80 -5.57 7.75
C SER A 112 14.16 -5.36 8.43
N GLY A 113 15.15 -4.87 7.71
CA GLY A 113 16.50 -4.61 8.20
C GLY A 113 17.38 -3.90 7.15
N PRO A 114 18.64 -3.60 7.50
CA PRO A 114 19.60 -3.04 6.57
C PRO A 114 20.12 -4.09 5.58
N ILE A 115 20.67 -3.63 4.46
CA ILE A 115 21.34 -4.48 3.46
C ILE A 115 22.54 -5.19 4.12
N PRO A 116 22.72 -6.51 3.92
CA PRO A 116 23.87 -7.25 4.47
C PRO A 116 25.19 -6.88 3.78
N HIS A 117 26.31 -7.26 4.37
CA HIS A 117 27.66 -6.99 3.86
C HIS A 117 28.41 -8.28 3.51
N CYS A 118 29.27 -8.27 2.49
CA CYS A 118 30.13 -9.40 2.13
C CYS A 118 31.58 -9.17 2.58
N SER A 119 32.16 -10.09 3.35
CA SER A 119 33.57 -10.01 3.83
C SER A 119 34.60 -10.43 2.78
#